data_AF-F5IVL0-F1
#
_entry.id   AF-F5IVL0-F1
#
_cell.length_a   1.000
_cell.length_b   1.000
_cell.length_c   1.000
_cell.angle_alpha   90.00
_cell.angle_beta   90.00
_cell.angle_gamma   90.00
#
_symmetry.space_group_name_H-M   'P 1'
#
loop_
_entity.id
_entity.type
_entity.pdbx_description
1 polymer ?
#
loop_
_entity_poly.entity_id
_entity_poly.type
_entity_poly.pdbx_seq_one_letter_code
_entity_poly.pdbx_strand_id
1 'polypeptide(L)'
;MEDSTLKDFWKSEIDNKVSNYTKDELNEILLAKARTSIRKFYPLDTLPFIAVAFLLYLVLSAVSRLHDPLFVIGNTILAVSMIATYIFKIISFSKMNRYAPDQPLKAWLKYRIDVLEKSSYSLSNQFVPPVVFILTLISVNVYIANKPYMEFLLSPEFFTALLVGTFVGVPVAYLIARKNRNNRIKNLYNLRKLYQQINWEK
;
A
#
# COMPACT_ATOMS: atom_id res chain seq x y z
N MET A 1 -46.58 -24.10 13.68
CA MET A 1 -46.92 -23.53 12.35
C MET A 1 -46.66 -22.01 12.40
N GLU A 2 -45.44 -21.62 12.83
CA GLU A 2 -45.14 -20.27 13.36
C GLU A 2 -43.80 -19.71 12.82
N ASP A 3 -43.02 -20.55 12.15
CA ASP A 3 -41.67 -20.23 11.65
C ASP A 3 -41.70 -19.54 10.27
N SER A 4 -42.77 -19.74 9.49
CA SER A 4 -42.92 -19.13 8.16
C SER A 4 -43.31 -17.65 8.25
N THR A 5 -44.18 -17.29 9.19
CA THR A 5 -44.68 -15.91 9.35
C THR A 5 -43.60 -14.94 9.82
N LEU A 6 -42.74 -15.37 10.74
CA LEU A 6 -41.60 -14.58 11.19
C LEU A 6 -40.58 -14.37 10.07
N LYS A 7 -40.26 -15.44 9.33
CA LYS A 7 -39.35 -15.38 8.19
C LYS A 7 -39.87 -14.46 7.09
N ASP A 8 -41.17 -14.51 6.82
CA ASP A 8 -41.83 -13.67 5.83
C ASP A 8 -41.93 -12.21 6.30
N PHE A 9 -42.17 -11.97 7.59
CA PHE A 9 -42.14 -10.63 8.18
C PHE A 9 -40.76 -9.99 8.11
N TRP A 10 -39.72 -10.70 8.55
CA TRP A 10 -38.31 -10.25 8.45
C TRP A 10 -37.91 -9.98 7.01
N LYS A 11 -38.32 -10.85 6.08
CA LYS A 11 -38.06 -10.66 4.66
C LYS A 11 -38.80 -9.42 4.13
N SER A 12 -40.06 -9.22 4.49
CA SER A 12 -40.85 -8.05 4.09
C SER A 12 -40.31 -6.74 4.67
N GLU A 13 -39.76 -6.76 5.89
CA GLU A 13 -39.24 -5.57 6.56
C GLU A 13 -37.83 -5.21 6.09
N ILE A 14 -37.03 -6.22 5.73
CA ILE A 14 -35.77 -6.03 4.99
C ILE A 14 -36.06 -5.52 3.58
N ASP A 15 -37.02 -6.13 2.86
CA ASP A 15 -37.40 -5.71 1.52
C ASP A 15 -38.01 -4.30 1.52
N ASN A 16 -38.80 -3.91 2.53
CA ASN A 16 -39.30 -2.54 2.69
C ASN A 16 -38.20 -1.54 3.07
N LYS A 17 -37.19 -1.94 3.85
CA LYS A 17 -36.03 -1.06 4.12
C LYS A 17 -35.11 -0.91 2.92
N VAL A 18 -35.02 -1.92 2.06
CA VAL A 18 -34.24 -1.89 0.82
C VAL A 18 -35.00 -1.18 -0.31
N SER A 19 -36.33 -1.30 -0.37
CA SER A 19 -37.18 -0.64 -1.38
C SER A 19 -37.29 0.88 -1.21
N ASN A 20 -36.92 1.42 -0.04
CA ASN A 20 -36.95 2.85 0.25
C ASN A 20 -35.73 3.62 -0.25
N TYR A 21 -34.66 2.95 -0.68
CA TYR A 21 -33.51 3.67 -1.24
C TYR A 21 -33.76 4.00 -2.70
N THR A 22 -33.66 5.28 -3.03
CA THR A 22 -33.58 5.72 -4.41
C THR A 22 -32.32 5.17 -5.07
N LYS A 23 -32.34 5.03 -6.40
CA LYS A 23 -31.19 4.59 -7.18
C LYS A 23 -29.94 5.46 -6.92
N ASP A 24 -30.14 6.74 -6.65
CA ASP A 24 -29.06 7.68 -6.37
C ASP A 24 -28.46 7.45 -4.98
N GLU A 25 -29.29 7.24 -3.94
CA GLU A 25 -28.80 6.89 -2.59
C GLU A 25 -28.04 5.56 -2.60
N LEU A 26 -28.53 4.56 -3.34
CA LEU A 26 -27.85 3.27 -3.46
C LEU A 26 -26.50 3.41 -4.17
N ASN A 27 -26.43 4.22 -5.22
CA ASN A 27 -25.18 4.55 -5.90
C ASN A 27 -24.19 5.27 -4.99
N GLU A 28 -24.64 6.20 -4.15
CA GLU A 28 -23.79 6.89 -3.18
C GLU A 28 -23.22 5.92 -2.13
N ILE A 29 -24.05 5.02 -1.60
CA ILE A 29 -23.62 4.00 -0.63
C ILE A 29 -22.57 3.07 -1.27
N LEU A 30 -22.82 2.60 -2.48
CA LEU A 30 -21.89 1.75 -3.22
C LEU A 30 -20.58 2.47 -3.54
N LEU A 31 -20.65 3.74 -3.95
CA LEU A 31 -19.49 4.59 -4.20
C LEU A 31 -18.66 4.80 -2.94
N ALA A 32 -19.28 5.11 -1.80
CA ALA A 32 -18.60 5.28 -0.52
C ALA A 32 -17.87 3.99 -0.09
N LYS A 33 -18.52 2.84 -0.28
CA LYS A 33 -17.94 1.53 0.03
C LYS A 33 -16.80 1.14 -0.91
N ALA A 34 -16.93 1.48 -2.20
CA ALA A 34 -15.87 1.30 -3.20
C ALA A 34 -14.66 2.17 -2.86
N ARG A 35 -14.85 3.47 -2.57
CA ARG A 35 -13.80 4.40 -2.14
C ARG A 35 -13.08 3.92 -0.87
N THR A 36 -13.84 3.45 0.11
CA THR A 36 -13.27 2.87 1.35
C THR A 36 -12.41 1.65 1.05
N SER A 37 -12.84 0.80 0.11
CA SER A 37 -12.07 -0.38 -0.31
C SER A 37 -10.82 -0.01 -1.11
N ILE A 38 -10.89 1.03 -1.95
CA ILE A 38 -9.74 1.60 -2.68
C ILE A 38 -8.73 2.22 -1.71
N ARG A 39 -9.16 2.95 -0.67
CA ARG A 39 -8.28 3.55 0.34
C ARG A 39 -7.39 2.51 1.03
N LYS A 40 -7.87 1.27 1.21
CA LYS A 40 -7.07 0.18 1.79
C LYS A 40 -5.85 -0.23 0.95
N PHE A 41 -5.77 0.16 -0.33
CA PHE A 41 -4.57 -0.04 -1.16
C PHE A 41 -3.51 1.04 -0.92
N TYR A 42 -3.87 2.15 -0.27
CA TYR A 42 -3.04 3.33 -0.03
C TYR A 42 -3.07 3.69 1.46
N PRO A 43 -2.23 3.07 2.31
CA PRO A 43 -2.22 3.32 3.75
C PRO A 43 -1.53 4.66 4.08
N LEU A 44 -2.12 5.77 3.62
CA LEU A 44 -1.59 7.13 3.76
C LEU A 44 -1.62 7.65 5.21
N ASP A 45 -2.38 7.01 6.10
CA ASP A 45 -2.57 7.48 7.48
C ASP A 45 -1.44 7.03 8.43
N THR A 46 -0.76 5.92 8.14
CA THR A 46 0.25 5.31 9.06
C THR A 46 1.68 5.38 8.52
N LEU A 47 1.85 5.44 7.20
CA LEU A 47 3.15 5.60 6.55
C LEU A 47 3.92 6.92 6.85
N PRO A 48 3.28 8.09 7.08
CA PRO A 48 4.02 9.35 7.07
C PRO A 48 4.96 9.52 8.28
N PHE A 49 4.58 9.06 9.49
CA PHE A 49 5.42 9.24 10.68
C PHE A 49 6.75 8.46 10.60
N ILE A 50 6.67 7.18 10.22
CA ILE A 50 7.85 6.34 10.02
C ILE A 50 8.70 6.90 8.88
N ALA A 51 8.05 7.40 7.82
CA ALA A 51 8.76 7.98 6.70
C ALA A 51 9.53 9.26 7.07
N VAL A 52 8.92 10.14 7.85
CA VAL A 52 9.56 11.37 8.34
C VAL A 52 10.73 11.04 9.27
N ALA A 53 10.55 10.12 10.23
CA ALA A 53 11.63 9.72 11.13
C ALA A 53 12.83 9.13 10.37
N PHE A 54 12.57 8.30 9.35
CA PHE A 54 13.63 7.74 8.53
C PHE A 54 14.30 8.78 7.62
N LEU A 55 13.55 9.73 7.06
CA LEU A 55 14.14 10.86 6.32
C LEU A 55 15.04 11.71 7.21
N LEU A 56 14.63 12.00 8.45
CA LEU A 56 15.46 12.69 9.43
C LEU A 56 16.75 11.91 9.72
N TYR A 57 16.66 10.59 9.90
CA TYR A 57 17.84 9.73 10.03
C TYR A 57 18.78 9.88 8.82
N LEU A 58 18.28 9.80 7.59
CA LEU A 58 19.12 9.90 6.38
C LEU A 58 19.85 11.23 6.29
N VAL A 59 19.18 12.33 6.64
CA VAL A 59 19.76 13.67 6.63
C VAL A 59 20.79 13.83 7.74
N LEU A 60 20.44 13.50 8.98
CA LEU A 60 21.34 13.67 10.13
C LEU A 60 22.60 12.82 9.99
N SER A 61 22.44 11.56 9.57
CA SER A 61 23.57 10.66 9.33
C SER A 61 24.46 11.18 8.20
N ALA A 62 23.89 11.66 7.09
CA ALA A 62 24.67 12.24 5.99
C ALA A 62 25.44 13.50 6.42
N VAL A 63 24.82 14.40 7.19
CA VAL A 63 25.46 15.61 7.71
C VAL A 63 26.61 15.26 8.67
N SER A 64 26.43 14.25 9.52
CA SER A 64 27.50 13.82 10.43
C SER A 64 28.70 13.18 9.71
N ARG A 65 28.55 12.81 8.43
CA ARG A 65 29.54 12.08 7.63
C ARG A 65 29.84 12.76 6.29
N LEU A 66 29.89 14.09 6.28
CA LEU A 66 30.25 14.87 5.08
C LEU A 66 31.64 14.52 4.50
N HIS A 67 32.53 13.95 5.31
CA HIS A 67 33.84 13.47 4.88
C HIS A 67 33.79 12.17 4.05
N ASP A 68 32.64 11.47 4.02
CA ASP A 68 32.43 10.23 3.27
C ASP A 68 31.41 10.47 2.13
N PRO A 69 31.89 10.89 0.94
CA PRO A 69 30.99 11.31 -0.14
C PRO A 69 30.11 10.17 -0.66
N LEU A 70 30.58 8.92 -0.62
CA LEU A 70 29.80 7.76 -1.08
C LEU A 70 28.64 7.48 -0.14
N PHE A 71 28.85 7.61 1.17
CA PHE A 71 27.77 7.51 2.16
C PHE A 71 26.72 8.61 1.97
N VAL A 72 27.17 9.86 1.75
CA VAL A 72 26.27 11.01 1.50
C VAL A 72 25.45 10.81 0.22
N ILE A 73 26.07 10.37 -0.87
CA ILE A 73 25.39 10.08 -2.13
C ILE A 73 24.36 8.96 -1.95
N GLY A 74 24.74 7.86 -1.29
CA GLY A 74 23.84 6.74 -1.02
C GLY A 74 22.59 7.16 -0.24
N ASN A 75 22.77 7.91 0.84
CA ASN A 75 21.66 8.42 1.64
C ASN A 75 20.80 9.43 0.89
N THR A 76 21.40 10.24 0.02
CA THR A 76 20.66 11.19 -0.84
C THR A 76 19.79 10.45 -1.86
N ILE A 77 20.33 9.42 -2.52
CA ILE A 77 19.57 8.57 -3.47
C ILE A 77 18.41 7.88 -2.76
N LEU A 78 18.63 7.36 -1.54
CA LEU A 78 17.59 6.77 -0.71
C LEU A 78 16.48 7.77 -0.37
N ALA A 79 16.85 8.97 0.10
CA ALA A 79 15.90 10.01 0.46
C ALA A 79 15.06 10.45 -0.75
N VAL A 80 15.70 10.73 -1.89
CA VAL A 80 15.02 11.13 -3.13
C VAL A 80 14.08 10.03 -3.61
N SER A 81 14.53 8.78 -3.62
CA SER A 81 13.74 7.62 -4.05
C SER A 81 12.50 7.43 -3.16
N MET A 82 12.64 7.65 -1.86
CA MET A 82 11.55 7.56 -0.89
C MET A 82 10.53 8.69 -1.07
N ILE A 83 10.99 9.94 -1.22
CA ILE A 83 10.14 11.10 -1.51
C ILE A 83 9.38 10.88 -2.83
N ALA A 84 10.07 10.49 -3.89
CA ALA A 84 9.46 10.22 -5.19
C ALA A 84 8.38 9.13 -5.08
N THR A 85 8.68 8.02 -4.42
CA THR A 85 7.72 6.93 -4.19
C THR A 85 6.49 7.39 -3.42
N TYR A 86 6.67 8.25 -2.41
CA TYR A 86 5.58 8.80 -1.63
C TYR A 86 4.70 9.74 -2.47
N ILE A 87 5.30 10.63 -3.25
CA ILE A 87 4.60 11.52 -4.18
C ILE A 87 3.79 10.71 -5.20
N PHE A 88 4.40 9.68 -5.83
CA PHE A 88 3.68 8.80 -6.77
C PHE A 88 2.49 8.09 -6.11
N LYS A 89 2.60 7.68 -4.84
CA LYS A 89 1.48 7.09 -4.10
C LYS A 89 0.35 8.10 -3.87
N ILE A 90 0.66 9.35 -3.52
CA ILE A 90 -0.35 10.42 -3.34
C ILE A 90 -1.05 10.71 -4.66
N ILE A 91 -0.29 10.90 -5.75
CA ILE A 91 -0.86 11.15 -7.08
C ILE A 91 -1.75 9.98 -7.51
N SER A 92 -1.27 8.75 -7.33
CA SER A 92 -2.03 7.53 -7.64
C SER A 92 -3.31 7.45 -6.81
N PHE A 93 -3.24 7.67 -5.50
CA PHE A 93 -4.42 7.68 -4.62
C PHE A 93 -5.44 8.75 -5.05
N SER A 94 -4.97 9.97 -5.30
CA SER A 94 -5.83 11.08 -5.77
C SER A 94 -6.54 10.71 -7.07
N LYS A 95 -5.81 10.15 -8.04
CA LYS A 95 -6.38 9.66 -9.31
C LYS A 95 -7.40 8.55 -9.06
N MET A 96 -7.11 7.61 -8.16
CA MET A 96 -7.99 6.46 -7.91
C MET A 96 -9.26 6.83 -7.13
N ASN A 97 -9.19 7.82 -6.25
CA ASN A 97 -10.30 8.23 -5.38
C ASN A 97 -11.25 9.23 -6.05
N ARG A 98 -10.78 9.98 -7.06
CA ARG A 98 -11.62 10.88 -7.85
C ARG A 98 -12.68 10.09 -8.63
N TYR A 99 -13.95 10.44 -8.39
CA TYR A 99 -15.12 10.02 -9.16
C TYR A 99 -15.66 11.25 -9.86
N ALA A 100 -15.89 11.15 -11.17
CA ALA A 100 -16.47 12.20 -11.96
C ALA A 100 -17.98 11.90 -12.12
N PRO A 101 -18.88 12.84 -11.78
CA PRO A 101 -20.34 12.59 -11.78
C PRO A 101 -20.92 12.19 -13.15
N ASP A 102 -20.23 12.56 -14.23
CA ASP A 102 -20.57 12.27 -15.61
C ASP A 102 -20.24 10.82 -16.04
N GLN A 103 -19.50 10.07 -15.21
CA GLN A 103 -19.12 8.69 -15.51
C GLN A 103 -20.03 7.68 -14.77
N PRO A 104 -20.60 6.67 -15.46
CA PRO A 104 -21.34 5.60 -14.79
C PRO A 104 -20.50 4.89 -13.73
N LEU A 105 -21.04 4.71 -12.52
CA LEU A 105 -20.36 4.07 -11.37
C LEU A 105 -19.70 2.74 -11.74
N LYS A 106 -20.40 1.93 -12.56
CA LYS A 106 -19.91 0.64 -13.06
C LYS A 106 -18.65 0.76 -13.91
N ALA A 107 -18.63 1.71 -14.85
CA ALA A 107 -17.48 1.93 -15.73
C ALA A 107 -16.29 2.48 -14.94
N TRP A 108 -16.57 3.40 -14.00
CA TRP A 108 -15.57 3.93 -13.08
C TRP A 108 -14.94 2.81 -12.23
N LEU A 109 -15.77 1.97 -11.60
CA LEU A 109 -15.31 0.88 -10.74
C LEU A 109 -14.50 -0.17 -11.51
N LYS A 110 -14.94 -0.54 -12.72
CA LYS A 110 -14.23 -1.49 -13.59
C LYS A 110 -12.81 -1.01 -13.90
N TYR A 111 -12.65 0.23 -14.36
CA TYR A 111 -11.33 0.79 -14.65
C TYR A 111 -10.42 0.73 -13.42
N ARG A 112 -10.93 1.05 -12.23
CA ARG A 112 -10.14 1.03 -10.99
C ARG A 112 -9.74 -0.38 -10.58
N ILE A 113 -10.63 -1.36 -10.74
CA ILE A 113 -10.31 -2.78 -10.53
C ILE A 113 -9.17 -3.21 -11.45
N ASP A 114 -9.26 -2.91 -12.75
CA ASP A 114 -8.25 -3.29 -13.74
C ASP A 114 -6.88 -2.67 -13.42
N VAL A 115 -6.84 -1.39 -13.03
CA VAL A 115 -5.62 -0.71 -12.60
C VAL A 115 -5.03 -1.32 -11.32
N LEU A 116 -5.87 -1.59 -10.31
CA LEU A 116 -5.42 -2.17 -9.05
C LEU A 116 -4.91 -3.60 -9.22
N GLU A 117 -5.56 -4.38 -10.07
CA GLU A 117 -5.13 -5.71 -10.45
C GLU A 117 -3.75 -5.65 -11.12
N LYS A 118 -3.60 -4.86 -12.20
CA LYS A 118 -2.32 -4.69 -12.88
C LYS A 118 -1.21 -4.22 -11.94
N SER A 119 -1.51 -3.26 -11.04
CA SER A 119 -0.54 -2.75 -10.07
C SER A 119 -0.15 -3.76 -8.99
N SER A 120 -1.01 -4.74 -8.69
CA SER A 120 -0.75 -5.77 -7.69
C SER A 120 0.21 -6.84 -8.20
N TYR A 121 0.33 -6.97 -9.53
CA TYR A 121 1.24 -7.90 -10.21
C TYR A 121 2.43 -7.20 -10.89
N SER A 122 2.58 -5.88 -10.77
CA SER A 122 3.66 -5.17 -11.44
C SER A 122 5.03 -5.50 -10.83
N LEU A 123 6.04 -5.66 -11.70
CA LEU A 123 7.43 -5.94 -11.32
C LEU A 123 7.99 -4.84 -10.39
N SER A 124 7.65 -3.57 -10.65
CA SER A 124 8.05 -2.44 -9.78
C SER A 124 7.62 -2.65 -8.33
N ASN A 125 6.40 -3.13 -8.09
CA ASN A 125 5.89 -3.33 -6.74
C ASN A 125 6.51 -4.57 -6.05
N GLN A 126 7.20 -5.43 -6.81
CA GLN A 126 7.91 -6.61 -6.32
C GLN A 126 9.39 -6.33 -6.05
N PHE A 127 10.07 -5.56 -6.90
CA PHE A 127 11.52 -5.35 -6.82
C PHE A 127 11.96 -4.06 -6.12
N VAL A 128 11.15 -3.00 -6.15
CA VAL A 128 11.51 -1.74 -5.48
C VAL A 128 11.66 -1.91 -3.96
N PRO A 129 10.76 -2.61 -3.23
CA PRO A 129 10.90 -2.74 -1.78
C PRO A 129 12.17 -3.49 -1.34
N PRO A 130 12.54 -4.66 -1.92
CA PRO A 130 13.80 -5.34 -1.60
C PRO A 130 15.05 -4.48 -1.84
N VAL A 131 15.11 -3.74 -2.97
CA VAL A 131 16.25 -2.88 -3.28
C VAL A 131 16.38 -1.75 -2.25
N VAL A 132 15.28 -1.07 -1.94
CA VAL A 132 15.26 -0.01 -0.92
C VAL A 132 15.64 -0.56 0.46
N PHE A 133 15.20 -1.77 0.79
CA PHE A 133 15.55 -2.44 2.04
C PHE A 133 17.05 -2.74 2.14
N ILE A 134 17.67 -3.29 1.09
CA ILE A 134 19.11 -3.57 1.06
C ILE A 134 19.92 -2.27 1.21
N LEU A 135 19.56 -1.23 0.47
CA LEU A 135 20.22 0.07 0.57
C LEU A 135 20.08 0.68 1.98
N THR A 136 18.92 0.51 2.60
CA THR A 136 18.67 0.93 3.98
C THR A 136 19.54 0.16 4.97
N LEU A 137 19.64 -1.17 4.82
CA LEU A 137 20.51 -2.00 5.63
C LEU A 137 21.97 -1.55 5.52
N ILE A 138 22.45 -1.29 4.30
CA ILE A 138 23.81 -0.80 4.09
C ILE A 138 24.01 0.55 4.79
N SER A 139 23.10 1.52 4.58
CA SER A 139 23.17 2.84 5.22
C SER A 139 23.26 2.74 6.75
N VAL A 140 22.38 1.96 7.38
CA VAL A 140 22.35 1.78 8.84
C VAL A 140 23.62 1.13 9.35
N ASN A 141 24.10 0.05 8.70
CA ASN A 141 25.27 -0.66 9.19
C ASN A 141 26.58 0.12 8.95
N VAL A 142 26.71 0.86 7.85
CA VAL A 142 27.84 1.77 7.63
C VAL A 142 27.89 2.82 8.73
N TYR A 143 26.72 3.37 9.10
CA TYR A 143 26.62 4.36 10.18
C TYR A 143 27.01 3.79 11.54
N ILE A 144 26.49 2.61 11.92
CA ILE A 144 26.79 1.93 13.19
C ILE A 144 28.24 1.47 13.28
N ALA A 145 28.78 0.92 12.20
CA ALA A 145 30.17 0.44 12.16
C ALA A 145 31.20 1.57 12.26
N ASN A 146 30.78 2.82 12.00
CA ASN A 146 31.64 4.00 11.98
C ASN A 146 32.88 3.85 11.08
N LYS A 147 32.75 3.07 10.00
CA LYS A 147 33.79 2.86 8.98
C LYS A 147 33.42 3.58 7.69
N PRO A 148 34.38 4.12 6.91
CA PRO A 148 34.15 4.62 5.56
C PRO A 148 33.36 3.64 4.70
N TYR A 149 32.51 4.14 3.82
CA TYR A 149 31.55 3.35 3.04
C TYR A 149 32.20 2.16 2.32
N MET A 150 33.29 2.40 1.59
CA MET A 150 34.01 1.35 0.86
C MET A 150 34.74 0.37 1.78
N GLU A 151 35.27 0.87 2.90
CA GLU A 151 35.94 0.03 3.88
C GLU A 151 34.94 -0.95 4.52
N PHE A 152 33.75 -0.47 4.88
CA PHE A 152 32.68 -1.31 5.39
C PHE A 152 32.29 -2.39 4.38
N LEU A 153 32.05 -2.03 3.11
CA LEU A 153 31.63 -3.00 2.08
C LEU A 153 32.65 -4.11 1.83
N LEU A 154 33.94 -3.83 2.02
CA LEU A 154 35.02 -4.80 1.87
C LEU A 154 35.30 -5.59 3.15
N SER A 155 34.62 -5.26 4.24
CA SER A 155 34.91 -5.79 5.55
C SER A 155 34.16 -7.11 5.85
N PRO A 156 34.72 -7.99 6.71
CA PRO A 156 33.99 -9.15 7.22
C PRO A 156 32.70 -8.77 7.97
N GLU A 157 32.65 -7.56 8.54
CA GLU A 157 31.46 -7.04 9.21
C GLU A 157 30.28 -6.84 8.23
N PHE A 158 30.55 -6.53 6.96
CA PHE A 158 29.49 -6.47 5.95
C PHE A 158 28.87 -7.85 5.72
N PHE A 159 29.67 -8.91 5.64
CA PHE A 159 29.15 -10.27 5.45
C PHE A 159 28.31 -10.72 6.65
N THR A 160 28.74 -10.43 7.87
CA THR A 160 27.96 -10.75 9.08
C THR A 160 26.69 -9.92 9.19
N ALA A 161 26.74 -8.63 8.87
CA ALA A 161 25.55 -7.76 8.81
C ALA A 161 24.57 -8.21 7.72
N LEU A 162 25.08 -8.64 6.55
CA LEU A 162 24.26 -9.18 5.46
C LEU A 162 23.62 -10.51 5.89
N LEU A 163 24.37 -11.42 6.52
CA LEU A 163 23.87 -12.70 7.00
C LEU A 163 22.79 -12.50 8.07
N VAL A 164 23.05 -11.72 9.12
CA VAL A 164 22.05 -11.45 10.17
C VAL A 164 20.83 -10.73 9.59
N GLY A 165 21.06 -9.71 8.78
CA GLY A 165 20.01 -8.95 8.10
C GLY A 165 19.17 -9.79 7.14
N THR A 166 19.76 -10.79 6.48
CA THR A 166 19.02 -11.71 5.61
C THR A 166 18.31 -12.81 6.39
N PHE A 167 18.98 -13.49 7.32
CA PHE A 167 18.39 -14.59 8.10
C PHE A 167 17.23 -14.15 8.98
N VAL A 168 17.27 -12.93 9.54
CA VAL A 168 16.16 -12.39 10.35
C VAL A 168 15.23 -11.53 9.48
N GLY A 169 15.79 -10.66 8.65
CA GLY A 169 15.02 -9.69 7.89
C GLY A 169 14.24 -10.29 6.72
N VAL A 170 14.77 -11.30 6.01
CA VAL A 170 14.07 -11.90 4.86
C VAL A 170 12.81 -12.67 5.30
N PRO A 171 12.82 -13.51 6.34
CA PRO A 171 11.59 -14.15 6.81
C PRO A 171 10.53 -13.15 7.27
N VAL A 172 10.92 -12.13 8.04
CA VAL A 172 10.00 -11.08 8.50
C VAL A 172 9.44 -10.29 7.31
N ALA A 173 10.30 -9.87 6.38
CA ALA A 173 9.88 -9.18 5.16
C ALA A 173 8.96 -10.04 4.29
N TYR A 174 9.24 -11.34 4.17
CA TYR A 174 8.39 -12.29 3.46
C TYR A 174 7.01 -12.42 4.10
N LEU A 175 6.94 -12.53 5.44
CA LEU A 175 5.66 -12.59 6.16
C LEU A 175 4.84 -11.31 5.98
N ILE A 176 5.49 -10.15 6.06
CA ILE A 176 4.86 -8.85 5.82
C ILE A 176 4.38 -8.74 4.36
N ALA A 177 5.22 -9.11 3.39
CA ALA A 177 4.87 -9.09 1.98
C ALA A 177 3.70 -10.04 1.66
N ARG A 178 3.70 -11.25 2.24
CA ARG A 178 2.62 -12.23 2.12
C ARG A 178 1.33 -11.71 2.71
N LYS A 179 1.36 -11.13 3.92
CA LYS A 179 0.20 -10.50 4.56
C LYS A 179 -0.36 -9.37 3.70
N ASN A 180 0.51 -8.50 3.18
CA ASN A 180 0.11 -7.39 2.32
C ASN A 180 -0.49 -7.87 1.00
N ARG A 181 0.08 -8.91 0.37
CA ARG A 181 -0.48 -9.53 -0.83
C ARG A 181 -1.87 -10.12 -0.56
N ASN A 182 -2.03 -10.87 0.51
CA ASN A 182 -3.32 -11.46 0.88
C ASN A 182 -4.39 -10.38 1.12
N ASN A 183 -4.02 -9.29 1.81
CA ASN A 183 -4.91 -8.14 2.02
C ASN A 183 -5.32 -7.48 0.69
N ARG A 184 -4.37 -7.30 -0.25
CA ARG A 184 -4.65 -6.77 -1.59
C ARG A 184 -5.62 -7.67 -2.37
N ILE A 185 -5.39 -8.98 -2.36
CA ILE A 185 -6.28 -9.95 -3.02
C ILE A 185 -7.68 -9.91 -2.41
N LYS A 186 -7.80 -9.89 -1.08
CA LYS A 186 -9.08 -9.77 -0.38
C LYS A 186 -9.82 -8.48 -0.74
N ASN A 187 -9.10 -7.36 -0.83
CA ASN A 187 -9.70 -6.09 -1.21
C ASN A 187 -10.12 -6.06 -2.70
N LEU A 188 -9.35 -6.67 -3.60
CA LEU A 188 -9.74 -6.84 -5.01
C LEU A 188 -11.01 -7.69 -5.13
N TYR A 189 -11.10 -8.79 -4.37
CA TYR A 189 -12.29 -9.62 -4.31
C TYR A 189 -13.53 -8.81 -3.85
N ASN A 190 -13.38 -8.00 -2.79
CA ASN A 190 -14.47 -7.13 -2.32
C ASN A 190 -14.91 -6.11 -3.38
N LEU A 191 -13.97 -5.50 -4.11
CA LEU A 191 -14.29 -4.57 -5.21
C LEU A 191 -15.01 -5.28 -6.36
N ARG A 192 -14.59 -6.50 -6.72
CA ARG A 192 -15.29 -7.32 -7.74
C ARG A 192 -16.70 -7.69 -7.30
N LYS A 193 -16.90 -8.01 -6.02
CA LYS A 193 -18.23 -8.27 -5.47
C LYS A 193 -19.14 -7.03 -5.57
N LEU A 194 -18.63 -5.84 -5.25
CA LEU A 194 -19.37 -4.58 -5.43
C LEU A 194 -19.72 -4.36 -6.91
N TYR A 195 -18.77 -4.61 -7.82
CA TYR A 195 -19.00 -4.50 -9.26
C TYR A 195 -20.10 -5.46 -9.75
N GLN A 196 -20.14 -6.68 -9.22
CA GLN A 196 -21.19 -7.66 -9.53
C GLN A 196 -22.55 -7.24 -8.95
N GLN A 197 -22.60 -6.62 -7.78
CA GLN A 197 -23.85 -6.15 -7.17
C GLN A 197 -24.54 -5.07 -8.02
N ILE A 198 -23.77 -4.22 -8.69
CA ILE A 198 -24.28 -3.22 -9.65
C ILE A 198 -24.96 -3.89 -10.88
N ASN A 199 -24.69 -5.17 -11.19
CA ASN A 199 -25.38 -5.89 -12.28
C ASN A 199 -26.80 -6.32 -11.93
N TRP A 200 -27.16 -6.43 -10.65
CA TRP A 200 -28.47 -6.92 -10.22
C TRP A 200 -29.56 -5.83 -10.22
N GLU A 201 -29.20 -4.58 -10.52
CA GLU A 201 -30.12 -3.44 -10.66
C GLU A 201 -30.61 -3.20 -12.11
N LYS A 202 -30.48 -4.21 -12.98
CA LYS A 202 -31.12 -4.24 -14.30
C LYS A 202 -32.30 -5.19 -14.27
#